data_AF-A0A357L1T3-F1
#
_entry.id   AF-A0A357L1T3-F1
#
_cell.length_a   1.000
_cell.length_b   1.000
_cell.length_c   1.000
_cell.angle_alpha   90.00
_cell.angle_beta   90.00
_cell.angle_gamma   90.00
#
_symmetry.space_group_name_H-M   'P 1'
#
loop_
_entity.id
_entity.type
_entity.pdbx_description
1 polymer ?
#
loop_
_entity_poly.entity_id
_entity_poly.type
_entity_poly.pdbx_seq_one_letter_code
_entity_poly.pdbx_strand_id
1 'polypeptide(L)'
;EDDLMRIFGSGMEKMLKRFGIKPDESIEHPWFTKAVETAQKKVEQRNFDIRKNLLKFDDVINDQRKAIYEQRKEFMAASAVDDIVADMRDQLVNDLVAEHIPAKSYAEQWDVEGLEKKLLD
;
A
#
# COMPACT_ATOMS: atom_id res chain seq x y z
N GLU A 1 21.08 25.94 -2.53
CA GLU A 1 20.29 25.98 -1.29
C GLU A 1 20.12 24.56 -0.81
N ASP A 2 20.62 24.27 0.39
CA ASP A 2 20.67 22.93 0.97
C ASP A 2 19.25 22.43 1.32
N ASP A 3 18.94 21.18 0.98
CA ASP A 3 17.66 20.55 1.33
C ASP A 3 17.44 20.53 2.84
N LEU A 4 18.52 20.49 3.61
CA LEU A 4 18.50 20.66 5.05
C LEU A 4 17.97 22.06 5.44
N MET A 5 18.51 23.11 4.82
CA MET A 5 18.09 24.51 5.04
C MET A 5 16.64 24.74 4.60
N ARG A 6 16.19 24.07 3.55
CA ARG A 6 14.78 24.09 3.09
C ARG A 6 13.82 23.46 4.11
N ILE A 7 14.24 22.38 4.79
CA ILE A 7 13.45 21.71 5.83
C ILE A 7 13.48 22.48 7.17
N PHE A 8 14.57 23.19 7.47
CA PHE A 8 14.63 24.16 8.56
C PHE A 8 13.77 25.42 8.31
N GLY A 9 13.57 25.78 7.03
CA GLY A 9 12.76 26.90 6.60
C GLY A 9 13.19 28.24 7.21
N SER A 10 12.23 29.18 7.21
CA SER A 10 12.37 30.55 7.73
C SER A 10 12.75 30.65 9.22
N GLY A 11 12.73 29.55 9.99
CA GLY A 11 13.04 29.54 11.42
C GLY A 11 14.53 29.74 11.71
N MET A 12 15.40 29.07 10.96
CA MET A 12 16.85 29.24 11.09
C MET A 12 17.30 30.59 10.55
N GLU A 13 16.74 31.04 9.43
CA GLU A 13 17.03 32.35 8.84
C GLU A 13 16.62 33.50 9.78
N LYS A 14 15.47 33.38 10.47
CA LYS A 14 15.05 34.32 11.51
C LYS A 14 15.97 34.32 12.73
N MET A 15 16.50 33.16 13.15
CA MET A 15 17.47 33.08 14.24
C MET A 15 18.81 33.71 13.85
N LEU A 16 19.34 33.41 12.65
CA LEU A 16 20.60 34.01 12.15
C LEU A 16 20.50 35.54 12.05
N LYS A 17 19.38 36.06 11.53
CA LYS A 17 19.09 37.50 11.51
C LYS A 17 19.01 38.10 12.93
N ARG A 18 18.42 37.39 13.90
CA ARG A 18 18.31 37.86 15.30
C ARG A 18 19.66 37.92 16.01
N PHE A 19 20.59 37.03 15.67
CA PHE A 19 21.96 37.03 16.21
C PHE A 19 22.92 37.91 15.40
N GLY A 20 22.46 38.57 14.32
CA GLY A 20 23.25 39.53 13.55
C GLY A 20 24.36 38.90 12.70
N ILE A 21 24.33 37.58 12.50
CA ILE A 21 25.35 36.85 11.74
C ILE A 21 25.18 37.17 10.25
N LYS A 22 26.25 37.66 9.61
CA LYS A 22 26.26 37.94 8.18
C LYS A 22 26.42 36.63 7.38
N PRO A 23 25.87 36.55 6.15
CA PRO A 23 25.92 35.34 5.33
C PRO A 23 27.33 34.87 4.93
N ASP A 24 28.36 35.70 5.13
CA ASP A 24 29.77 35.45 4.77
C ASP A 24 30.68 35.22 6.00
N GLU A 25 30.10 35.07 7.19
CA GLU A 25 30.82 34.74 8.42
C GLU A 25 30.65 33.25 8.77
N SER A 26 31.75 32.58 9.15
CA SER A 26 31.72 31.17 9.57
C SER A 26 30.84 31.01 10.81
N ILE A 27 29.82 30.16 10.73
CA ILE A 27 28.94 29.85 11.85
C ILE A 27 29.59 28.72 12.67
N GLU A 28 30.49 29.08 13.57
CA GLU A 28 31.14 28.13 14.48
C GLU A 28 30.57 28.29 15.89
N HIS A 29 29.34 27.81 16.10
CA HIS A 29 28.75 27.78 17.44
C HIS A 29 28.15 26.40 17.75
N PRO A 30 28.43 25.81 18.92
CA PRO A 30 27.90 24.50 19.31
C PRO A 30 26.38 24.30 19.19
N TRP A 31 25.57 25.37 19.32
CA TRP A 31 24.12 25.27 19.15
C TRP A 31 23.71 25.02 17.70
N PHE A 32 24.50 25.51 16.73
CA PHE A 32 24.24 25.32 15.30
C PHE A 32 24.52 23.88 14.89
N THR A 33 25.65 23.30 15.30
CA THR A 33 25.96 21.88 15.07
C THR A 33 24.88 20.97 15.64
N LYS A 34 24.43 21.24 16.87
CA LYS A 34 23.34 20.47 17.52
C LYS A 34 21.99 20.65 16.82
N ALA A 35 21.70 21.85 16.30
CA ALA A 35 20.50 22.09 15.51
C ALA A 35 20.54 21.24 14.23
N VAL A 36 21.64 21.30 13.47
CA VAL A 36 21.87 20.54 12.23
C VAL A 36 21.68 19.04 12.46
N GLU A 37 22.30 18.48 13.50
CA GLU A 37 22.15 17.07 13.88
C GLU A 37 20.67 16.71 14.15
N THR A 38 19.95 17.58 14.87
CA THR A 38 18.53 17.36 15.19
C THR A 38 17.67 17.34 13.93
N ALA A 39 17.94 18.21 12.96
CA ALA A 39 17.20 18.20 11.70
C ALA A 39 17.57 17.01 10.83
N GLN A 40 18.84 16.62 10.75
CA GLN A 40 19.25 15.40 10.05
C GLN A 40 18.47 14.20 10.60
N LYS A 41 18.43 14.04 11.93
CA LYS A 41 17.65 12.99 12.59
C LYS A 41 16.15 13.04 12.22
N LYS A 42 15.56 14.24 12.12
CA LYS A 42 14.16 14.42 11.71
C LYS A 42 13.93 14.03 10.23
N VAL A 43 14.86 14.35 9.34
CA VAL A 43 14.79 13.95 7.93
C VAL A 43 14.92 12.43 7.79
N GLU A 44 15.87 11.83 8.51
CA GLU A 44 16.04 10.38 8.54
C GLU A 44 14.80 9.67 9.09
N GLN A 45 14.22 10.18 10.18
CA GLN A 45 12.99 9.64 10.74
C GLN A 45 11.83 9.72 9.73
N ARG A 46 11.67 10.86 9.03
CA ARG A 46 10.66 11.00 7.97
C ARG A 46 10.89 10.01 6.84
N ASN A 47 12.13 9.84 6.39
CA ASN A 47 12.47 8.88 5.34
C ASN A 47 12.22 7.44 5.78
N PHE A 48 12.52 7.12 7.04
CA PHE A 48 12.22 5.83 7.66
C PHE A 48 10.72 5.57 7.69
N ASP A 49 9.91 6.53 8.12
CA ASP A 49 8.45 6.39 8.16
C ASP A 49 7.85 6.19 6.76
N ILE A 50 8.36 6.91 5.75
CA ILE A 50 7.96 6.71 4.34
C ILE A 50 8.29 5.28 3.90
N ARG A 51 9.52 4.82 4.12
CA ARG A 51 9.95 3.45 3.75
C ARG A 51 9.15 2.39 4.50
N LYS A 52 8.86 2.61 5.77
CA LYS A 52 8.03 1.71 6.59
C LYS A 52 6.62 1.59 6.04
N ASN A 53 6.03 2.70 5.59
CA ASN A 53 4.70 2.65 4.98
C ASN A 53 4.72 1.95 3.63
N LEU A 54 5.73 2.18 2.79
CA LEU A 54 5.92 1.44 1.54
C LEU A 54 6.07 -0.07 1.80
N LEU A 55 6.89 -0.45 2.78
CA LEU A 55 7.10 -1.85 3.16
C LEU A 55 5.80 -2.54 3.56
N LYS A 56 4.90 -1.86 4.28
CA LYS A 56 3.60 -2.43 4.64
C LYS A 56 2.74 -2.77 3.41
N PHE A 57 2.78 -1.94 2.36
CA PHE A 57 2.08 -2.25 1.12
C PHE A 57 2.74 -3.43 0.40
N ASP A 58 4.07 -3.46 0.39
CA ASP A 58 4.83 -4.58 -0.18
C ASP A 58 4.55 -5.89 0.56
N ASP A 59 4.39 -5.87 1.89
CA ASP A 59 4.08 -7.05 2.70
C ASP A 59 2.76 -7.69 2.25
N VAL A 60 1.71 -6.89 2.03
CA VAL A 60 0.41 -7.39 1.53
C VAL A 60 0.56 -8.04 0.16
N ILE A 61 1.25 -7.39 -0.78
CA ILE A 61 1.47 -7.91 -2.13
C ILE A 61 2.34 -9.18 -2.10
N ASN A 62 3.32 -9.23 -1.19
CA ASN A 62 4.18 -10.37 -1.01
C ASN A 62 3.41 -11.58 -0.46
N ASP A 63 2.52 -11.37 0.50
CA ASP A 63 1.70 -12.45 1.06
C ASP A 63 0.70 -12.99 0.03
N GLN A 64 0.08 -12.12 -0.77
CA GLN A 64 -0.72 -12.54 -1.93
C GLN A 64 0.11 -13.35 -2.93
N ARG A 65 1.31 -12.87 -3.27
CA ARG A 65 2.23 -13.56 -4.19
C ARG A 65 2.61 -14.94 -3.68
N LYS A 66 2.88 -15.09 -2.38
CA LYS A 66 3.19 -16.40 -1.78
C LYS A 66 2.02 -17.35 -1.90
N ALA A 67 0.80 -16.91 -1.54
CA ALA A 67 -0.40 -17.74 -1.65
C ALA A 67 -0.63 -18.24 -3.09
N ILE A 68 -0.51 -17.35 -4.08
CA ILE A 68 -0.65 -17.72 -5.49
C ILE A 68 0.43 -18.70 -5.94
N TYR A 69 1.69 -18.49 -5.56
CA TYR A 69 2.77 -19.39 -5.97
C TYR A 69 2.70 -20.75 -5.28
N GLU A 70 2.23 -20.80 -4.04
CA GLU A 70 1.97 -22.04 -3.33
C GLU A 70 0.90 -22.87 -4.05
N GLN A 71 -0.27 -22.27 -4.30
CA GLN A 71 -1.35 -22.92 -5.06
C GLN A 71 -0.91 -23.34 -6.46
N ARG A 72 -0.15 -22.48 -7.17
CA ARG A 72 0.40 -22.82 -8.49
C ARG A 72 1.32 -24.04 -8.42
N LYS A 73 2.17 -24.12 -7.41
CA LYS A 73 3.10 -25.25 -7.23
C LYS A 73 2.32 -26.54 -6.96
N GLU A 74 1.26 -26.48 -6.16
CA GLU A 74 0.37 -27.62 -5.92
C GLU A 74 -0.26 -28.10 -7.24
N PHE A 75 -0.83 -27.19 -8.03
CA PHE A 75 -1.44 -27.54 -9.32
C PHE A 75 -0.43 -28.13 -10.31
N MET A 76 0.80 -27.61 -10.34
CA MET A 76 1.87 -28.14 -11.20
C MET A 76 2.38 -29.51 -10.76
N ALA A 77 2.23 -29.88 -9.48
CA ALA A 77 2.64 -31.16 -8.94
C ALA A 77 1.52 -32.21 -8.99
N ALA A 78 0.26 -31.79 -9.16
CA ALA A 78 -0.88 -32.67 -9.23
C ALA A 78 -0.88 -33.49 -10.53
N SER A 79 -1.28 -34.77 -10.45
CA SER A 79 -1.44 -35.64 -11.62
C SER A 79 -2.69 -35.31 -12.44
N ALA A 80 -3.70 -34.72 -11.79
CA ALA A 80 -4.97 -34.30 -12.37
C ALA A 80 -5.52 -33.12 -11.56
N VAL A 81 -6.31 -32.27 -12.20
CA VAL A 81 -6.91 -31.07 -11.58
C VAL A 81 -8.43 -31.02 -11.77
N ASP A 82 -9.03 -32.10 -12.30
CA ASP A 82 -10.44 -32.16 -12.66
C ASP A 82 -11.36 -31.89 -11.47
N ASP A 83 -11.05 -32.46 -10.30
CA ASP A 83 -11.83 -32.24 -9.06
C ASP A 83 -11.76 -30.77 -8.62
N ILE A 84 -10.58 -30.14 -8.71
CA ILE A 84 -10.38 -28.74 -8.34
C ILE A 84 -11.17 -27.82 -9.28
N VAL A 85 -11.14 -28.11 -10.58
CA VAL A 85 -11.90 -27.36 -11.58
C VAL A 85 -13.41 -27.56 -11.38
N ALA A 86 -13.86 -28.76 -11.02
CA ALA A 86 -15.25 -29.04 -10.71
C ALA A 86 -15.72 -28.21 -9.50
N ASP A 87 -14.96 -28.22 -8.40
CA ASP A 87 -15.27 -27.44 -7.20
C ASP A 87 -15.31 -25.93 -7.50
N MET A 88 -14.33 -25.41 -8.25
CA MET A 88 -14.31 -24.00 -8.66
C MET A 88 -15.51 -23.62 -9.53
N ARG A 89 -15.94 -24.52 -10.43
CA ARG A 89 -17.12 -24.32 -11.27
C ARG A 89 -18.39 -24.32 -10.43
N ASP A 90 -18.53 -25.26 -9.51
CA ASP A 90 -19.70 -25.35 -8.64
C ASP A 90 -19.82 -24.10 -7.75
N GLN A 91 -18.69 -23.60 -7.23
CA GLN A 91 -18.66 -22.34 -6.50
C GLN A 91 -19.11 -21.17 -7.39
N LEU A 92 -18.54 -21.04 -8.59
CA LEU A 92 -18.91 -19.97 -9.52
C LEU A 92 -20.39 -19.98 -9.88
N VAL A 93 -20.95 -21.17 -10.15
CA VAL A 93 -22.38 -21.33 -10.46
C VAL A 93 -23.23 -20.90 -9.26
N ASN A 94 -22.86 -21.33 -8.05
CA ASN A 94 -23.58 -20.93 -6.83
C ASN A 94 -23.52 -19.42 -6.60
N ASP A 95 -22.37 -18.79 -6.83
CA ASP A 95 -22.20 -17.34 -6.66
C ASP A 95 -23.04 -16.57 -7.69
N LEU A 96 -23.03 -16.98 -8.96
CA LEU A 96 -23.86 -16.38 -10.02
C LEU A 96 -25.36 -16.52 -9.74
N VAL A 97 -25.78 -17.68 -9.29
CA VAL A 97 -27.19 -17.92 -8.89
C VAL A 97 -27.53 -17.06 -7.69
N ALA A 98 -26.68 -16.98 -6.67
CA ALA A 98 -26.95 -16.19 -5.47
C ALA A 98 -27.05 -14.68 -5.76
N GLU A 99 -26.30 -14.18 -6.75
CA GLU A 99 -26.36 -12.78 -7.20
C GLU A 99 -27.71 -12.42 -7.83
N HIS A 100 -28.27 -13.30 -8.67
CA HIS A 100 -29.49 -13.05 -9.43
C HIS A 100 -30.77 -13.64 -8.81
N ILE A 101 -30.61 -14.64 -7.95
CA ILE A 101 -31.67 -15.39 -7.27
C ILE A 101 -31.32 -15.42 -5.78
N PRO A 102 -31.59 -14.33 -5.04
CA PRO A 102 -31.18 -14.22 -3.64
C PRO A 102 -31.85 -15.30 -2.78
N ALA A 103 -31.12 -15.80 -1.79
CA ALA A 103 -31.66 -16.81 -0.88
C ALA A 103 -32.90 -16.29 -0.13
N LYS A 104 -33.94 -17.14 -0.02
CA LYS A 104 -35.21 -16.84 0.64
C LYS A 104 -35.99 -15.66 0.02
N SER A 105 -35.72 -15.33 -1.24
CA SER A 105 -36.50 -14.35 -2.00
C SER A 105 -37.75 -14.98 -2.61
N TYR A 106 -38.74 -14.13 -2.91
CA TYR A 106 -39.88 -14.53 -3.72
C TYR A 106 -39.51 -14.54 -5.21
N ALA A 107 -40.23 -15.32 -6.01
CA ALA A 107 -39.94 -15.49 -7.44
C ALA A 107 -39.98 -14.15 -8.22
N GLU A 108 -40.78 -13.18 -7.77
CA GLU A 108 -40.86 -11.85 -8.38
C GLU A 108 -39.57 -11.02 -8.21
N GLN A 109 -38.68 -11.43 -7.31
CA GLN A 109 -37.41 -10.76 -7.04
C GLN A 109 -36.23 -11.41 -7.79
N TRP A 110 -36.49 -12.46 -8.58
CA TRP A 110 -35.47 -13.16 -9.33
C TRP A 110 -35.17 -12.43 -10.63
N ASP A 111 -33.89 -12.19 -10.90
CA ASP A 111 -33.41 -11.64 -12.16
C ASP A 111 -32.94 -12.78 -13.09
N VAL A 112 -33.91 -13.55 -13.61
CA VAL A 112 -33.62 -14.69 -14.49
C VAL A 112 -33.03 -14.22 -15.82
N GLU A 113 -33.53 -13.09 -16.36
CA GLU A 113 -33.00 -12.51 -17.61
C GLU A 113 -31.55 -12.05 -17.44
N GLY A 114 -31.22 -11.42 -16.30
CA GLY A 114 -29.85 -11.05 -15.97
C GLY A 114 -28.92 -12.25 -15.84
N LEU A 115 -29.39 -13.32 -15.18
CA LEU A 115 -28.63 -14.56 -15.05
C LEU A 115 -28.37 -15.23 -16.40
N GLU A 116 -29.39 -15.34 -17.26
CA GLU A 116 -29.26 -15.93 -18.60
C GLU A 116 -28.25 -15.16 -19.44
N LYS A 117 -28.35 -13.82 -19.45
CA LYS A 117 -27.39 -12.97 -20.14
C LYS A 117 -25.97 -13.20 -19.62
N LYS A 118 -25.81 -13.29 -18.30
CA LYS A 118 -24.49 -13.48 -17.68
C LYS A 118 -23.86 -14.84 -17.96
N LEU A 119 -24.67 -15.88 -18.19
CA LEU A 119 -24.22 -17.21 -18.57
C LEU A 119 -23.81 -17.32 -20.04
N LEU A 120 -24.32 -16.44 -20.90
CA LEU A 120 -24.05 -16.42 -22.35
C LEU A 120 -22.89 -15.51 -22.76
N ASP A 121 -22.50 -14.56 -21.90
CA ASP A 121 -21.31 -13.69 -22.06
C ASP A 121 -19.99 -14.45 -21.82
#